data_AF-A0AAD5S3X1-F1
#
_entry.id   AF-A0AAD5S3X1-F1
#
_cell.length_a   1.000
_cell.length_b   1.000
_cell.length_c   1.000
_cell.angle_alpha   90.00
_cell.angle_beta   90.00
_cell.angle_gamma   90.00
#
_symmetry.space_group_name_H-M   'P 1'
#
loop_
_entity.id
_entity.type
_entity.pdbx_description
1 polymer ?
#
loop_
_entity_poly.entity_id
_entity_poly.type
_entity_poly.pdbx_seq_one_letter_code
_entity_poly.pdbx_strand_id
1 'polypeptide(L)'
;SSLHLIHGEDVARAITALHLHPTPSERWLLTDGSVYDWWHLAASWGSGGFAGKGAPPSGEQGKWVRELMGEHGIRALPRDTSSLDRVLDSREFWNRFGLEPLWGRADDGPTSEGPGGGFCMM
;
A
#
# COMPACT_ATOMS: atom_id res chain seq x y z
N SER A 1 11.36 -5.41 -7.25
CA SER A 1 10.98 -4.04 -6.85
C SER A 1 9.72 -4.05 -5.99
N SER A 2 9.89 -3.65 -4.72
CA SER A 2 8.82 -3.38 -3.76
C SER A 2 8.30 -1.95 -3.92
N LEU A 3 6.99 -1.76 -3.73
CA LEU A 3 6.37 -0.45 -3.59
C LEU A 3 5.76 -0.32 -2.19
N HIS A 4 5.85 0.88 -1.61
CA HIS A 4 5.22 1.24 -0.35
C HIS A 4 4.28 2.39 -0.61
N LEU A 5 3.04 2.28 -0.14
CA LEU A 5 2.00 3.27 -0.39
C LEU A 5 1.47 3.80 0.94
N ILE A 6 0.79 4.94 0.86
CA ILE A 6 0.02 5.50 1.95
C ILE A 6 -1.09 6.39 1.40
N HIS A 7 -2.25 6.36 2.02
CA HIS A 7 -3.36 7.21 1.63
C HIS A 7 -3.10 8.68 2.01
N GLY A 8 -3.58 9.61 1.19
CA GLY A 8 -3.36 11.04 1.40
C GLY A 8 -3.90 11.56 2.74
N GLU A 9 -4.99 10.98 3.24
CA GLU A 9 -5.54 11.31 4.57
C GLU A 9 -4.60 10.89 5.71
N ASP A 10 -3.97 9.73 5.60
CA ASP A 10 -3.01 9.25 6.60
C ASP A 10 -1.72 10.08 6.58
N VAL A 11 -1.30 10.56 5.39
CA VAL A 11 -0.22 11.55 5.27
C VAL A 11 -0.61 12.86 5.97
N ALA A 12 -1.82 13.37 5.75
CA ALA A 12 -2.28 14.60 6.38
C ALA A 12 -2.31 14.47 7.92
N ARG A 13 -2.85 13.37 8.44
CA ARG A 13 -2.86 13.05 9.88
C ARG A 13 -1.46 12.99 10.47
N ALA A 14 -0.52 12.35 9.76
CA ALA A 14 0.86 12.26 10.18
C ALA A 14 1.55 13.64 10.25
N ILE A 15 1.36 14.49 9.24
CA ILE A 15 1.88 15.86 9.22
C ILE A 15 1.30 16.68 10.38
N THR A 16 -0.01 16.59 10.61
CA THR A 16 -0.66 17.29 11.73
C THR A 16 -0.12 16.82 13.08
N ALA A 17 0.06 15.51 13.27
CA ALA A 17 0.62 14.96 14.51
C ALA A 17 2.05 15.46 14.78
N LEU A 18 2.91 15.47 13.75
CA LEU A 18 4.27 16.02 13.82
C LEU A 18 4.29 17.53 14.08
N HIS A 19 3.37 18.27 13.49
CA HIS A 19 3.28 19.72 13.71
C HIS A 19 2.88 20.05 15.15
N LEU A 20 1.93 19.29 15.72
CA LEU A 20 1.45 19.49 17.09
C LEU A 20 2.43 18.95 18.15
N HIS A 21 3.19 17.91 17.82
CA HIS A 21 4.18 17.29 18.70
C HIS A 21 5.52 17.15 17.96
N PRO A 22 6.29 18.25 17.81
CA PRO A 22 7.53 18.23 17.06
C PRO A 22 8.54 17.23 17.63
N THR A 23 9.26 16.56 16.72
CA THR A 23 10.38 15.66 17.03
C THR A 23 11.64 16.18 16.36
N PRO A 24 12.32 17.18 16.96
CA PRO A 24 13.50 17.78 16.35
C PRO A 24 14.58 16.74 16.06
N SER A 25 15.22 16.85 14.90
CA SER A 25 16.33 15.97 14.47
C SER A 25 15.95 14.51 14.20
N GLU A 26 14.67 14.16 14.16
CA GLU A 26 14.19 12.83 13.77
C GLU A 26 13.68 12.83 12.31
N ARG A 27 13.81 11.69 11.65
CA ARG A 27 13.26 11.45 10.31
C ARG A 27 12.35 10.24 10.38
N TRP A 28 11.12 10.45 9.97
CA TRP A 28 10.08 9.42 10.04
C TRP A 28 9.89 8.73 8.70
N LEU A 29 9.78 7.40 8.74
CA LEU A 29 9.27 6.61 7.63
C LEU A 29 7.76 6.45 7.80
N LEU A 30 7.03 6.63 6.71
CA LEU A 30 5.58 6.61 6.72
C LEU A 30 5.06 5.75 5.55
N THR A 31 4.36 4.68 5.89
CA THR A 31 3.68 3.75 4.97
C THR A 31 2.41 3.24 5.64
N ASP A 32 1.49 2.66 4.89
CA ASP A 32 0.30 1.96 5.41
C ASP A 32 0.60 0.62 6.10
N GLY A 33 1.87 0.31 6.35
CA GLY A 33 2.33 -0.96 6.92
C GLY A 33 2.36 -2.13 5.91
N SER A 34 1.98 -1.89 4.66
CA SER A 34 1.91 -2.89 3.61
C SER A 34 2.99 -2.74 2.55
N VAL A 35 3.47 -3.89 2.05
CA VAL A 35 4.36 -3.97 0.88
C VAL A 35 3.56 -4.40 -0.32
N TYR A 36 3.81 -3.75 -1.45
CA TYR A 36 3.15 -4.02 -2.72
C TYR A 36 4.13 -4.56 -3.75
N ASP A 37 3.67 -5.53 -4.52
CA ASP A 37 4.35 -5.96 -5.73
C ASP A 37 3.86 -5.13 -6.92
N TRP A 38 4.75 -4.38 -7.54
CA TRP A 38 4.42 -3.56 -8.71
C TRP A 38 3.81 -4.38 -9.87
N TRP A 39 4.23 -5.63 -10.05
CA TRP A 39 3.67 -6.50 -11.10
C TRP A 39 2.22 -6.84 -10.81
N HIS A 40 1.90 -7.10 -9.54
CA HIS A 40 0.53 -7.33 -9.10
C HIS A 40 -0.33 -6.09 -9.35
N LEU A 41 0.14 -4.91 -8.93
CA LEU A 41 -0.59 -3.64 -9.12
C LEU A 41 -0.81 -3.30 -10.60
N ALA A 42 0.23 -3.45 -11.43
CA ALA A 42 0.11 -3.17 -12.86
C ALA A 42 -0.90 -4.09 -13.55
N ALA A 43 -0.94 -5.36 -13.16
CA ALA A 43 -1.91 -6.33 -13.68
C ALA A 43 -3.34 -6.08 -13.14
N SER A 44 -3.49 -5.64 -11.89
CA SER A 44 -4.79 -5.42 -11.25
C SER A 44 -5.45 -4.10 -11.65
N TRP A 45 -4.66 -3.05 -11.89
CA TRP A 45 -5.19 -1.72 -12.22
C TRP A 45 -5.25 -1.46 -13.73
N GLY A 46 -4.32 -2.05 -14.49
CA GLY A 46 -4.20 -1.77 -15.93
C GLY A 46 -4.01 -0.28 -16.24
N SER A 47 -4.55 0.17 -17.36
CA SER A 47 -4.54 1.59 -17.77
C SER A 47 -5.41 2.50 -16.90
N GLY A 48 -6.34 1.95 -16.11
CA GLY A 48 -7.17 2.74 -15.20
C GLY A 48 -6.40 3.28 -13.99
N GLY A 49 -5.22 2.71 -13.70
CA GLY A 49 -4.44 3.06 -12.52
C GLY A 49 -5.27 2.96 -11.24
N PHE A 50 -4.93 3.80 -10.25
CA PHE A 50 -5.67 3.84 -8.99
C PHE A 50 -7.17 4.17 -9.17
N ALA A 51 -7.52 4.97 -10.18
CA ALA A 51 -8.91 5.33 -10.48
C ALA A 51 -9.73 4.15 -11.04
N GLY A 52 -9.08 3.14 -11.60
CA GLY A 52 -9.70 1.90 -12.08
C GLY A 52 -9.87 0.83 -10.99
N LYS A 53 -9.50 1.13 -9.73
CA LYS A 53 -9.63 0.21 -8.60
C LYS A 53 -11.07 -0.28 -8.46
N GLY A 54 -11.25 -1.60 -8.34
CA GLY A 54 -12.57 -2.24 -8.22
C GLY A 54 -13.31 -2.49 -9.53
N ALA A 55 -12.75 -2.06 -10.67
CA ALA A 55 -13.24 -2.41 -12.00
C ALA A 55 -12.33 -3.47 -12.65
N PRO A 56 -12.80 -4.23 -13.65
CA PRO A 56 -11.94 -5.09 -14.45
C PRO A 56 -10.78 -4.29 -15.07
N PRO A 57 -9.52 -4.75 -14.95
CA PRO A 57 -8.38 -4.05 -15.52
C PRO A 57 -8.51 -3.94 -17.04
N SER A 58 -8.13 -2.79 -17.58
CA SER A 58 -8.10 -2.51 -19.02
C SER A 58 -6.67 -2.26 -19.51
N GLY A 59 -6.42 -2.36 -20.81
CA GLY A 59 -5.10 -2.12 -21.40
C GLY A 59 -4.18 -3.34 -21.44
N GLU A 60 -2.95 -3.13 -21.92
CA GLU A 60 -1.97 -4.19 -22.22
C GLU A 60 -1.13 -4.62 -21.01
N GLN A 61 -1.21 -3.93 -19.88
CA GLN A 61 -0.34 -4.14 -18.72
C GLN A 61 -0.46 -5.56 -18.16
N GLY A 62 -1.69 -6.09 -18.09
CA GLY A 62 -1.91 -7.47 -17.68
C GLY A 62 -1.25 -8.50 -18.61
N LYS A 63 -1.15 -8.20 -19.92
CA LYS A 63 -0.44 -9.03 -20.89
C LYS A 63 1.08 -8.92 -20.71
N TRP A 64 1.62 -7.71 -20.60
CA TRP A 64 3.05 -7.49 -20.36
C TRP A 64 3.52 -8.19 -19.09
N VAL A 65 2.73 -8.13 -18.01
CA VAL A 65 3.05 -8.82 -16.76
C VAL A 65 3.06 -10.34 -16.95
N ARG A 66 2.11 -10.92 -17.70
CA ARG A 66 2.12 -12.36 -17.99
C ARG A 66 3.32 -12.80 -18.83
N GLU A 67 3.72 -12.00 -19.81
CA GLU A 67 4.92 -12.26 -20.62
C GLU A 67 6.17 -12.25 -19.74
N LEU A 68 6.33 -11.21 -18.90
CA LEU A 68 7.42 -11.12 -17.92
C LEU A 68 7.42 -12.28 -16.89
N MET A 69 6.24 -12.72 -16.44
CA MET A 69 6.12 -13.90 -15.58
C MET A 69 6.66 -15.15 -16.26
N GLY A 70 6.36 -15.33 -17.55
CA GLY A 70 6.88 -16.44 -18.36
C GLY A 70 8.40 -16.38 -18.52
N GLU A 71 8.94 -15.21 -18.87
CA GLU A 71 10.37 -14.98 -19.07
C GLU A 71 11.19 -15.21 -17.78
N HIS A 72 10.65 -14.79 -16.63
CA HIS A 72 11.34 -14.87 -15.33
C HIS A 72 10.95 -16.11 -14.51
N GLY A 73 10.12 -17.01 -15.03
CA GLY A 73 9.70 -18.24 -14.32
C GLY A 73 8.84 -17.99 -13.08
N ILE A 74 8.15 -16.85 -13.00
CA ILE A 74 7.28 -16.49 -11.88
C ILE A 74 5.93 -17.17 -12.05
N ARG A 75 5.56 -18.04 -11.09
CA ARG A 75 4.34 -18.87 -11.19
C ARG A 75 3.06 -18.16 -10.76
N ALA A 76 3.16 -17.18 -9.85
CA ALA A 76 2.00 -16.50 -9.28
C ALA A 76 2.36 -15.09 -8.81
N LEU A 77 1.34 -14.24 -8.72
CA LEU A 77 1.39 -12.92 -8.08
C LEU A 77 0.46 -12.91 -6.85
N PRO A 78 0.72 -12.09 -5.82
CA PRO A 78 1.95 -11.30 -5.63
C PRO A 78 3.20 -12.18 -5.49
N ARG A 79 4.37 -11.67 -5.90
CA ARG A 79 5.65 -12.37 -5.66
C ARG A 79 5.95 -12.46 -4.17
N ASP A 80 6.75 -13.44 -3.81
CA ASP A 80 7.20 -13.63 -2.43
C ASP A 80 7.95 -12.40 -1.92
N THR A 81 7.70 -12.00 -0.67
CA THR A 81 8.31 -10.80 -0.08
C THR A 81 9.82 -10.89 0.04
N SER A 82 10.40 -12.10 0.15
CA SER A 82 11.86 -12.31 0.13
C SER A 82 12.50 -12.01 -1.24
N SER A 83 11.69 -12.03 -2.31
CA SER A 83 12.13 -11.64 -3.66
C SER A 83 11.95 -10.15 -3.96
N LEU A 84 11.32 -9.40 -3.05
CA LEU A 84 11.15 -7.96 -3.15
C LEU A 84 12.33 -7.26 -2.45
N ASP A 85 12.83 -6.18 -3.06
CA ASP A 85 14.08 -5.55 -2.65
C ASP A 85 14.09 -5.05 -1.20
N ARG A 86 13.39 -3.94 -0.90
CA ARG A 86 13.46 -3.27 0.39
C ARG A 86 12.09 -3.16 1.04
N VAL A 87 11.95 -3.80 2.19
CA VAL A 87 10.80 -3.64 3.08
C VAL A 87 11.09 -2.51 4.07
N LEU A 88 10.21 -1.52 4.12
CA LEU A 88 10.25 -0.41 5.07
C LEU A 88 9.37 -0.75 6.28
N ASP A 89 9.84 -0.41 7.46
CA ASP A 89 9.08 -0.53 8.71
C ASP A 89 8.73 0.88 9.21
N SER A 90 7.45 1.23 9.18
CA SER A 90 6.92 2.53 9.62
C SER A 90 6.24 2.46 10.99
N ARG A 91 6.25 1.29 11.67
CA ARG A 91 5.56 1.09 12.95
C ARG A 91 6.03 2.03 14.05
N GLU A 92 7.30 2.44 14.02
CA GLU A 92 7.85 3.38 14.99
C GLU A 92 7.08 4.71 14.99
N PHE A 93 6.74 5.23 13.81
CA PHE A 93 5.95 6.46 13.69
C PHE A 93 4.56 6.28 14.31
N TRP A 94 3.85 5.25 13.86
CA TRP A 94 2.48 4.94 14.29
C TRP A 94 2.40 4.80 15.82
N ASN A 95 3.32 4.02 16.40
CA ASN A 95 3.44 3.85 17.84
C ASN A 95 3.80 5.16 18.57
N ARG A 96 4.73 5.96 18.04
CA ARG A 96 5.19 7.21 18.67
C ARG A 96 4.09 8.24 18.84
N PHE A 97 3.17 8.31 17.88
CA PHE A 97 2.07 9.28 17.86
C PHE A 97 0.72 8.68 18.28
N GLY A 98 0.66 7.39 18.59
CA GLY A 98 -0.57 6.70 18.98
C GLY A 98 -1.62 6.71 17.86
N LEU A 99 -1.16 6.55 16.62
CA LEU A 99 -1.98 6.56 15.42
C LEU A 99 -1.88 5.22 14.70
N GLU A 100 -2.88 4.90 13.90
CA GLU A 100 -2.86 3.79 12.94
C GLU A 100 -3.32 4.31 11.57
N PRO A 101 -2.87 3.69 10.45
CA PRO A 101 -3.45 3.95 9.14
C PRO A 101 -4.97 3.74 9.15
N LEU A 102 -5.74 4.72 8.68
CA LEU A 102 -7.20 4.57 8.57
C LEU A 102 -7.60 3.74 7.37
N TRP A 103 -6.85 3.89 6.27
CA TRP A 103 -7.15 3.21 5.03
C TRP A 103 -6.35 1.92 4.94
N GLY A 104 -7.06 0.84 4.61
CA GLY A 104 -6.46 -0.46 4.30
C GLY A 104 -5.62 -0.42 3.03
N ARG A 105 -5.32 -1.59 2.48
CA ARG A 105 -4.36 -1.68 1.38
C ARG A 105 -4.90 -1.00 0.12
N ALA A 106 -3.98 -0.44 -0.66
CA ALA A 106 -4.28 0.16 -1.94
C ALA A 106 -4.86 -0.84 -2.95
N ASP A 107 -4.51 -2.12 -2.83
CA ASP A 107 -4.98 -3.23 -3.66
C ASP A 107 -6.22 -3.96 -3.12
N ASP A 108 -6.71 -3.63 -1.91
CA ASP A 108 -7.96 -4.19 -1.40
C ASP A 108 -9.14 -3.82 -2.32
N GLY A 109 -10.10 -4.72 -2.54
CA GLY A 109 -11.31 -4.42 -3.32
C GLY A 109 -12.11 -3.24 -2.74
N PRO A 110 -13.15 -2.73 -3.43
CA PRO A 110 -14.00 -1.70 -2.86
C PRO A 110 -14.58 -2.23 -1.54
N THR A 111 -14.18 -1.62 -0.42
CA THR A 111 -14.82 -1.88 0.86
C THR A 111 -16.24 -1.35 0.73
N SER A 112 -17.24 -2.21 0.86
CA SER A 112 -18.65 -1.78 0.86
C SER A 112 -18.99 -0.89 2.05
N GLU A 113 -18.05 -0.71 2.98
CA GLU A 113 -18.19 0.12 4.17
C GLU A 113 -16.94 1.00 4.28
N GLY A 114 -17.13 2.30 4.54
CA GLY A 114 -16.05 3.21 4.90
C GLY A 114 -15.42 2.82 6.25
N PRO A 115 -14.44 3.60 6.76
CA PRO A 115 -13.87 3.34 8.08
C PRO A 115 -14.90 3.71 9.16
N GLY A 116 -15.85 2.81 9.38
CA GLY A 116 -16.90 2.88 10.38
C GLY A 116 -16.73 1.75 11.38
N GLY A 117 -16.22 2.08 12.56
CA GLY A 117 -16.62 1.39 13.80
C GLY A 117 -16.28 -0.09 13.95
N GLY A 118 -15.02 -0.49 13.75
CA GLY A 118 -14.52 -1.78 14.23
C GLY A 118 -14.14 -1.74 15.71
N PHE A 119 -15.12 -1.52 16.60
CA PHE A 119 -14.93 -1.71 18.05
C PHE A 119 -14.82 -3.22 18.30
N CYS A 120 -13.60 -3.75 18.41
CA CYS A 120 -13.38 -5.10 18.92
C CYS A 120 -13.58 -5.05 20.44
N MET A 121 -14.76 -5.48 20.92
CA MET A 121 -14.96 -5.77 22.34
C MET A 121 -14.05 -6.92 22.77
N MET A 122 -13.60 -6.80 24.02
CA MET A 122 -12.79 -7.74 24.81
C MET A 122 -13.14 -9.22 24.64
#